data_AF-A0A432TFG6-F1
#
_entry.id   AF-A0A432TFG6-F1
#
_cell.length_a   1.000
_cell.length_b   1.000
_cell.length_c   1.000
_cell.angle_alpha   90.00
_cell.angle_beta   90.00
_cell.angle_gamma   90.00
#
_symmetry.space_group_name_H-M   'P 1'
#
loop_
_entity.id
_entity.type
_entity.pdbx_description
1 polymer ?
#
loop_
_entity_poly.entity_id
_entity_poly.type
_entity_poly.pdbx_seq_one_letter_code
_entity_poly.pdbx_strand_id
1 'polypeptide(L)'
;MEKEMILYAVLGFFAVIFMAKFVQAMVNFFLGKRKYEDSKSVHLAVNTKVKPYLLSLEKKFENDPNSGDNFGNYVHELVKDKFSSKDETRVKKAVTKCCAEYAGADCKEDFCLEGSGISCKKH
;
A
#
# COMPACT_ATOMS: atom_id res chain seq x y z
N MET A 1 -5.13 3.91 61.36
CA MET A 1 -5.72 2.89 60.47
C MET A 1 -6.63 3.49 59.41
N GLU A 2 -7.56 4.40 59.75
CA GLU A 2 -8.45 5.02 58.75
C GLU A 2 -7.72 5.82 57.64
N LYS A 3 -6.68 6.58 58.00
CA LYS A 3 -5.90 7.38 57.04
C LYS A 3 -5.15 6.53 56.02
N GLU A 4 -4.61 5.40 56.46
CA GLU A 4 -3.94 4.40 55.62
C GLU A 4 -4.94 3.73 54.67
N MET A 5 -6.14 3.40 55.16
CA MET A 5 -7.21 2.79 54.37
C MET A 5 -7.69 3.72 53.25
N ILE A 6 -7.84 5.01 53.54
CA ILE A 6 -8.20 6.04 52.55
C ILE A 6 -7.09 6.18 51.50
N LEU A 7 -5.82 6.18 51.92
CA LEU A 7 -4.67 6.27 51.00
C LEU A 7 -4.63 5.08 50.02
N TYR A 8 -4.83 3.86 50.51
CA TYR A 8 -4.89 2.67 49.66
C TYR A 8 -6.07 2.67 48.70
N ALA A 9 -7.23 3.18 49.12
CA ALA A 9 -8.40 3.32 48.25
C ALA A 9 -8.13 4.30 47.09
N VAL A 10 -7.49 5.43 47.38
CA VAL A 10 -7.11 6.43 46.37
C VAL A 10 -6.07 5.87 45.40
N LEU A 11 -5.02 5.21 45.91
CA LEU A 11 -3.99 4.57 45.06
C LEU A 11 -4.59 3.45 44.20
N GLY A 12 -5.49 2.64 44.74
CA GLY A 12 -6.19 1.59 43.99
C GLY A 12 -7.04 2.17 42.86
N PHE A 13 -7.74 3.28 43.09
CA PHE A 13 -8.53 3.95 42.06
C PHE A 13 -7.65 4.48 40.91
N PHE A 14 -6.52 5.11 41.23
CA PHE A 14 -5.56 5.56 40.21
C PHE A 14 -4.94 4.39 39.44
N ALA A 15 -4.63 3.28 40.12
CA ALA A 15 -4.11 2.08 39.47
C ALA A 15 -5.11 1.50 38.45
N VAL A 16 -6.41 1.46 38.77
CA VAL A 16 -7.45 0.99 37.84
C VAL A 16 -7.56 1.90 36.62
N ILE A 17 -7.55 3.22 36.82
CA ILE A 17 -7.57 4.19 35.70
C ILE A 17 -6.34 4.00 34.81
N PHE A 18 -5.16 3.86 35.42
CA PHE A 18 -3.92 3.65 34.68
C PHE A 18 -3.96 2.36 33.87
N MET A 19 -4.42 1.25 34.47
CA MET A 19 -4.56 -0.03 33.77
C MET A 19 -5.55 0.06 32.60
N ALA A 20 -6.68 0.75 32.76
CA ALA A 20 -7.64 0.94 31.67
C ALA A 20 -7.02 1.73 30.50
N LYS A 21 -6.27 2.80 30.79
CA LYS A 21 -5.56 3.58 29.76
C LYS A 21 -4.43 2.80 29.11
N PHE A 22 -3.70 2.01 29.88
CA PHE A 22 -2.62 1.17 29.39
C PHE A 22 -3.14 0.08 28.43
N VAL A 23 -4.24 -0.60 28.79
CA VAL A 23 -4.89 -1.58 27.91
C VAL A 23 -5.35 -0.92 26.60
N GLN A 24 -5.97 0.26 26.68
CA GLN A 24 -6.39 1.00 25.49
C GLN A 24 -5.21 1.39 24.59
N ALA A 25 -4.09 1.81 25.18
CA ALA A 25 -2.87 2.11 24.44
C ALA A 25 -2.28 0.87 23.74
N MET A 26 -2.25 -0.28 24.44
CA MET A 26 -1.78 -1.54 23.87
C MET A 26 -2.65 -1.98 22.69
N VAL A 27 -3.98 -1.95 22.83
CA VAL A 27 -4.91 -2.30 21.73
C VAL A 27 -4.68 -1.41 20.51
N ASN A 28 -4.56 -0.10 20.71
CA ASN A 28 -4.27 0.86 19.63
C ASN A 28 -2.91 0.60 18.96
N PHE A 29 -1.89 0.24 19.73
CA PHE A 29 -0.55 -0.09 19.22
C PHE A 29 -0.57 -1.36 18.35
N PHE A 30 -1.24 -2.43 18.81
CA PHE A 30 -1.37 -3.67 18.04
C PHE A 30 -2.21 -3.49 16.77
N LEU A 31 -3.30 -2.73 16.84
CA LEU A 31 -4.11 -2.37 15.67
C LEU A 31 -3.30 -1.54 14.66
N GLY A 32 -2.48 -0.60 15.15
CA GLY A 32 -1.57 0.19 14.32
C GLY A 32 -0.55 -0.68 13.58
N LYS A 33 0.10 -1.62 14.28
CA LYS A 33 1.05 -2.57 13.66
C LYS A 33 0.41 -3.41 12.56
N ARG A 34 -0.77 -4.00 12.82
CA ARG A 34 -1.50 -4.79 11.79
C ARG A 34 -1.82 -3.97 10.55
N LYS A 35 -2.29 -2.73 10.72
CA LYS A 35 -2.57 -1.83 9.58
C LYS A 35 -1.31 -1.50 8.78
N TYR A 36 -0.18 -1.32 9.45
CA TYR A 36 1.10 -1.03 8.81
C TYR A 36 1.62 -2.22 7.99
N GLU A 37 1.61 -3.43 8.55
CA GLU A 37 2.06 -4.65 7.87
C GLU A 37 1.19 -4.96 6.65
N ASP A 38 -0.13 -4.85 6.79
CA ASP A 38 -1.05 -5.10 5.67
C ASP A 38 -0.84 -4.07 4.54
N SER A 39 -0.65 -2.78 4.87
CA SER A 39 -0.32 -1.76 3.87
C SER A 39 0.99 -2.07 3.13
N LYS A 40 2.06 -2.44 3.85
CA LYS A 40 3.34 -2.84 3.25
C LYS A 40 3.18 -4.06 2.34
N SER A 41 2.38 -5.03 2.75
CA SER A 41 2.09 -6.24 1.95
C SER A 41 1.38 -5.91 0.64
N VAL A 42 0.43 -4.97 0.66
CA VAL A 42 -0.28 -4.51 -0.54
C VAL A 42 0.67 -3.77 -1.47
N HIS A 43 1.51 -2.87 -0.94
CA HIS A 43 2.52 -2.18 -1.73
C HIS A 43 3.48 -3.16 -2.42
N LEU A 44 3.96 -4.18 -1.70
CA LEU A 44 4.85 -5.20 -2.26
C LEU A 44 4.14 -6.00 -3.35
N ALA A 45 2.92 -6.47 -3.09
CA ALA A 45 2.15 -7.26 -4.04
C ALA A 45 1.82 -6.49 -5.32
N VAL A 46 1.47 -5.21 -5.21
CA VAL A 46 1.25 -4.32 -6.34
C VAL A 46 2.55 -4.12 -7.10
N ASN A 47 3.65 -3.78 -6.42
CA ASN A 47 4.93 -3.54 -7.08
C ASN A 47 5.42 -4.78 -7.85
N THR A 48 5.38 -5.96 -7.25
CA THR A 48 5.80 -7.21 -7.90
C THR A 48 4.94 -7.56 -9.11
N LYS A 49 3.63 -7.32 -9.04
CA LYS A 49 2.70 -7.70 -10.12
C LYS A 49 2.51 -6.63 -11.19
N VAL A 50 2.71 -5.35 -10.88
CA VAL A 50 2.41 -4.22 -11.77
C VAL A 50 3.68 -3.65 -12.40
N LYS A 51 4.77 -3.49 -11.63
CA LYS A 51 6.05 -2.95 -12.11
C LYS A 51 6.54 -3.55 -13.43
N PRO A 52 6.56 -4.89 -13.63
CA PRO A 52 7.05 -5.46 -14.89
C PRO A 52 6.18 -5.12 -16.10
N TYR A 53 4.92 -4.73 -15.91
CA TYR A 53 3.99 -4.40 -17.00
C TYR A 53 3.86 -2.90 -17.23
N LEU A 54 4.45 -2.03 -16.40
CA LEU A 54 4.27 -0.58 -16.49
C LEU A 54 4.65 -0.03 -17.86
N LEU A 55 5.76 -0.47 -18.46
CA LEU A 55 6.17 -0.06 -19.81
C LEU A 55 5.14 -0.45 -20.88
N SER A 56 4.55 -1.64 -20.77
CA SER A 56 3.51 -2.09 -21.71
C SER A 56 2.19 -1.34 -21.51
N LEU A 57 1.89 -0.95 -20.26
CA LEU A 57 0.69 -0.20 -19.91
C LEU A 57 0.83 1.27 -20.32
N GLU A 58 2.02 1.84 -20.23
CA GLU A 58 2.34 3.20 -20.68
C GLU A 58 2.12 3.33 -22.19
N LYS A 59 2.66 2.40 -22.98
CA LYS A 59 2.40 2.34 -24.42
C LYS A 59 0.91 2.17 -24.73
N LYS A 60 0.17 1.40 -23.94
CA LYS A 60 -1.29 1.28 -24.11
C LYS A 60 -2.01 2.57 -23.76
N PHE A 61 -1.59 3.25 -22.69
CA PHE A 61 -2.13 4.54 -22.27
C PHE A 61 -1.93 5.62 -23.33
N GLU A 62 -0.76 5.67 -23.98
CA GLU A 62 -0.46 6.61 -25.07
C GLU A 62 -1.25 6.33 -26.35
N ASN A 63 -1.58 5.07 -26.62
CA ASN A 63 -2.31 4.66 -27.83
C ASN A 63 -3.83 4.59 -27.63
N ASP A 64 -4.31 4.68 -26.40
CA ASP A 64 -5.73 4.58 -26.07
C ASP A 64 -6.35 5.99 -26.00
N PRO A 65 -7.26 6.34 -26.93
CA PRO A 65 -7.89 7.66 -26.96
C PRO A 65 -8.82 7.93 -25.77
N ASN A 66 -9.14 6.91 -24.96
CA ASN A 66 -9.99 7.01 -23.77
C ASN A 66 -9.21 6.82 -22.46
N SER A 67 -7.87 6.84 -22.51
CA SER A 67 -7.00 6.57 -21.37
C SER A 67 -7.08 7.62 -20.25
N GLY A 68 -7.61 8.80 -20.56
CA GLY A 68 -7.73 9.93 -19.64
C GLY A 68 -6.39 10.56 -19.29
N ASP A 69 -6.38 11.52 -18.35
CA ASP A 69 -5.17 12.33 -18.09
C ASP A 69 -4.20 11.70 -17.08
N ASN A 70 -4.54 10.56 -16.47
CA ASN A 70 -3.78 10.00 -15.36
C ASN A 70 -3.46 8.52 -15.54
N PHE A 71 -2.20 8.26 -15.91
CA PHE A 71 -1.65 6.92 -16.07
C PHE A 71 -1.83 6.02 -14.84
N GLY A 72 -1.66 6.57 -13.63
CA GLY A 72 -1.84 5.81 -12.39
C GLY A 72 -3.28 5.34 -12.16
N ASN A 73 -4.28 6.14 -12.56
CA ASN A 73 -5.68 5.73 -12.50
C ASN A 73 -6.01 4.70 -13.60
N TYR A 74 -5.48 4.88 -14.81
CA TYR A 74 -5.63 3.91 -15.89
C TYR A 74 -5.08 2.53 -15.50
N VAL A 75 -3.88 2.48 -14.93
CA VAL A 75 -3.28 1.24 -14.43
C VAL A 75 -4.12 0.65 -13.31
N HIS A 76 -4.64 1.46 -12.39
CA HIS A 76 -5.52 0.99 -11.31
C HIS A 76 -6.76 0.29 -11.86
N GLU A 77 -7.47 0.91 -12.81
CA GLU A 77 -8.67 0.33 -13.41
C GLU A 77 -8.42 -1.03 -14.07
N LEU A 78 -7.25 -1.22 -14.68
CA LEU A 78 -6.88 -2.48 -15.32
C LEU A 78 -6.49 -3.60 -14.34
N VAL A 79 -6.04 -3.24 -13.14
CA VAL A 79 -5.52 -4.23 -12.17
C VAL A 79 -6.40 -4.39 -10.94
N LYS A 80 -7.41 -3.53 -10.72
CA LYS A 80 -8.29 -3.56 -9.55
C LYS A 80 -8.90 -4.95 -9.31
N ASP A 81 -9.32 -5.64 -10.38
CA ASP A 81 -9.93 -6.97 -10.29
C ASP A 81 -8.94 -8.02 -9.76
N LYS A 82 -7.64 -7.87 -10.08
CA LYS A 82 -6.57 -8.76 -9.60
C LYS A 82 -6.24 -8.55 -8.11
N PHE A 83 -6.71 -7.45 -7.52
CA PHE A 83 -6.55 -7.11 -6.12
C PHE A 83 -7.89 -6.92 -5.40
N SER A 84 -8.99 -7.44 -5.94
CA SER A 84 -10.34 -7.36 -5.37
C SER A 84 -10.47 -7.91 -3.93
N SER A 85 -9.53 -8.77 -3.51
CA SER A 85 -9.42 -9.27 -2.13
C SER A 85 -8.77 -8.27 -1.15
N LYS A 86 -8.27 -7.14 -1.64
CA LYS A 86 -7.60 -6.10 -0.85
C LYS A 86 -8.41 -4.81 -0.87
N ASP A 87 -8.16 -3.95 0.11
CA ASP A 87 -8.78 -2.63 0.22
C ASP A 87 -8.45 -1.77 -1.02
N GLU A 88 -9.48 -1.42 -1.79
CA GLU A 88 -9.37 -0.70 -3.07
C GLU A 88 -8.66 0.65 -2.91
N THR A 89 -8.90 1.36 -1.80
CA THR A 89 -8.25 2.65 -1.55
C THR A 89 -6.75 2.47 -1.35
N ARG A 90 -6.33 1.39 -0.69
CA ARG A 90 -4.92 1.06 -0.51
C ARG A 90 -4.27 0.59 -1.81
N VAL A 91 -4.98 -0.22 -2.60
CA VAL A 91 -4.51 -0.66 -3.92
C VAL A 91 -4.30 0.54 -4.83
N LYS A 92 -5.27 1.46 -4.90
CA LYS A 92 -5.14 2.71 -5.67
C LYS A 92 -3.91 3.51 -5.26
N LYS A 93 -3.72 3.77 -3.97
CA LYS A 93 -2.52 4.47 -3.47
C LYS A 93 -1.22 3.74 -3.81
N ALA A 94 -1.21 2.42 -3.71
CA ALA A 94 -0.04 1.62 -4.03
C ALA A 94 0.29 1.64 -5.53
N VAL A 95 -0.73 1.58 -6.39
CA VAL A 95 -0.57 1.68 -7.85
C VAL A 95 -0.09 3.07 -8.23
N THR A 96 -0.73 4.14 -7.75
CA THR A 96 -0.31 5.52 -8.05
C THR A 96 1.13 5.77 -7.60
N LYS A 97 1.52 5.27 -6.41
CA LYS A 97 2.91 5.36 -5.94
C LYS A 97 3.88 4.57 -6.82
N CYS A 98 3.51 3.36 -7.22
CA CYS A 98 4.31 2.52 -8.11
C CYS A 98 4.51 3.18 -9.49
N CYS A 99 3.47 3.79 -10.06
CA CYS A 99 3.56 4.54 -11.32
C CYS A 99 4.36 5.85 -11.17
N ALA A 100 4.28 6.53 -10.02
CA ALA A 100 5.06 7.74 -9.78
C ALA A 100 6.55 7.46 -9.54
N GLU A 101 6.89 6.32 -8.93
CA GLU A 101 8.27 5.84 -8.75
C GLU A 101 8.85 5.20 -10.03
N TYR A 102 8.01 4.91 -11.02
CA TYR A 102 8.43 4.37 -12.31
C TYR A 102 9.00 5.51 -13.16
N ALA A 103 10.33 5.61 -13.18
CA ALA A 103 11.05 6.36 -14.21
C ALA A 103 11.16 5.47 -15.45
N GLY A 104 10.34 5.72 -16.47
CA GLY A 104 10.31 4.93 -17.72
C GLY A 104 11.66 4.80 -18.45
N ALA A 105 12.68 5.58 -18.06
CA ALA A 105 14.03 5.56 -18.60
C ALA A 105 14.99 4.51 -17.98
N ASP A 106 14.63 3.89 -16.84
CA ASP A 106 15.52 2.95 -16.11
C ASP A 106 15.26 1.46 -16.41
N CYS A 107 14.35 1.13 -17.33
CA CYS A 107 14.18 -0.25 -17.76
C CYS A 107 15.33 -0.64 -18.71
N LYS A 108 16.42 -1.16 -18.14
CA LYS A 108 17.48 -1.89 -18.85
C LYS A 108 16.86 -2.83 -19.89
N GLU A 109 17.45 -2.82 -21.08
CA GLU A 109 17.06 -3.54 -22.31
C GLU A 109 16.83 -5.06 -22.16
N ASP A 110 17.11 -5.64 -20.98
CA ASP A 110 17.10 -7.08 -20.70
C ASP A 110 15.70 -7.71 -20.56
N PHE A 111 14.63 -6.91 -20.59
CA PHE A 111 13.25 -7.41 -20.59
C PHE A 111 12.57 -7.25 -21.97
N CYS A 112 13.30 -7.50 -23.05
CA CYS A 112 12.67 -7.86 -24.31
C CYS A 112 12.07 -9.26 -24.15
N LEU A 113 10.77 -9.34 -23.86
CA LEU A 113 10.02 -10.59 -23.95
C LEU A 113 10.07 -11.10 -25.40
N GLU A 114 10.98 -12.04 -25.67
CA GLU A 114 10.95 -12.90 -26.86
C GLU A 114 9.55 -13.52 -26.97
N GLY A 115 8.89 -13.25 -28.09
CA GLY A 115 7.53 -13.72 -28.39
C GLY A 115 6.47 -12.63 -28.59
N SER A 116 6.78 -11.36 -28.33
CA SER A 116 5.81 -10.25 -28.46
C SER A 116 5.74 -9.59 -29.86
N GLY A 117 6.59 -9.98 -30.81
CA GLY A 117 6.54 -9.50 -32.20
C GLY A 117 6.84 -8.00 -32.39
N ILE A 118 7.26 -7.28 -31.35
CA ILE A 118 7.61 -5.86 -31.44
C ILE A 118 9.13 -5.74 -31.55
N SER A 119 9.59 -5.41 -32.76
CA SER A 119 11.00 -5.12 -33.05
C SER A 119 11.44 -3.87 -32.29
N CYS A 120 12.29 -4.04 -31.28
CA CYS A 120 13.03 -2.94 -30.66
C CYS A 120 14.08 -2.45 -31.68
N LYS A 121 13.74 -1.44 -32.48
CA LYS A 121 14.74 -0.71 -33.25
C LYS A 121 15.60 0.12 -32.30
N LYS A 122 16.84 -0.30 -32.12
CA LYS A 122 17.92 0.53 -31.56
C LYS A 122 18.18 1.70 -32.51
N HIS A 123 18.19 2.91 -31.98
CA HIS A 123 18.81 4.05 -32.62
C HIS A 123 20.14 4.33 -31.95
#